data_AF-A0A4S3LWU3-F1
#
_entry.id   AF-A0A4S3LWU3-F1
#
_cell.length_a   1.000
_cell.length_b   1.000
_cell.length_c   1.000
_cell.angle_alpha   90.00
_cell.angle_beta   90.00
_cell.angle_gamma   90.00
#
_symmetry.space_group_name_H-M   'P 1'
#
loop_
_entity.id
_entity.type
_entity.pdbx_description
1 polymer ?
#
loop_
_entity_poly.entity_id
_entity_poly.type
_entity_poly.pdbx_seq_one_letter_code
_entity_poly.pdbx_strand_id
1 'polypeptide(L)'
;MPNVRARLSLFGGDTVVIRCSEKCHIHLMCENDTEQQNRHSGFGDVLTVKDQNTAYVGIPYKGIWNVLIDSQCDSLEHSITYLPA
;
A
#
# COMPACT_ATOMS: atom_id res chain seq x y z
N MET A 1 -7.96 -16.88 -3.80
CA MET A 1 -8.03 -15.40 -3.81
C MET A 1 -6.63 -14.89 -4.08
N PRO A 2 -6.37 -14.33 -5.26
CA PRO A 2 -5.06 -13.81 -5.58
C PRO A 2 -4.81 -12.53 -4.78
N ASN A 3 -3.63 -12.48 -4.18
CA ASN A 3 -3.14 -11.30 -3.49
C ASN A 3 -1.91 -10.79 -4.23
N VAL A 4 -1.95 -9.53 -4.67
CA VAL A 4 -0.77 -8.87 -5.23
C VAL A 4 -0.02 -8.21 -4.09
N ARG A 5 1.29 -8.43 -4.01
CA ARG A 5 2.17 -7.76 -3.05
C ARG A 5 3.32 -7.08 -3.77
N ALA A 6 3.50 -5.78 -3.52
CA ALA A 6 4.67 -5.02 -3.94
C ALA A 6 5.32 -4.36 -2.73
N ARG A 7 6.66 -4.30 -2.73
CA ARG A 7 7.45 -3.68 -1.66
C ARG A 7 8.20 -2.49 -2.24
N LEU A 8 7.98 -1.30 -1.67
CA LEU A 8 8.48 -0.04 -2.19
C LEU A 8 9.26 0.70 -1.10
N SER A 9 10.41 1.27 -1.45
CA SER A 9 11.12 2.23 -0.59
C SER A 9 10.67 3.63 -0.99
N LEU A 10 9.99 4.34 -0.10
CA LEU A 10 9.31 5.60 -0.40
C LEU A 10 9.68 6.68 0.62
N PHE A 11 9.60 7.93 0.20
CA PHE A 11 9.80 9.09 1.05
C PHE A 11 8.45 9.68 1.51
N GLY A 12 8.48 10.40 2.63
CA GLY A 12 7.32 11.17 3.06
C GLY A 12 7.00 12.25 2.03
N GLY A 13 5.74 12.35 1.64
CA GLY A 13 5.25 13.23 0.58
C GLY A 13 5.03 12.53 -0.77
N ASP A 14 5.70 11.40 -1.03
CA ASP A 14 5.48 10.63 -2.26
C ASP A 14 4.01 10.17 -2.34
N THR A 15 3.50 9.98 -3.55
CA THR A 15 2.15 9.45 -3.76
C THR A 15 2.20 8.12 -4.51
N VAL A 16 1.68 7.05 -3.90
CA VAL A 16 1.47 5.78 -4.57
C VAL A 16 0.15 5.81 -5.32
N VAL A 17 0.19 5.49 -6.60
CA VAL A 17 -0.97 5.38 -7.48
C VAL A 17 -1.16 3.92 -7.85
N ILE A 18 -2.29 3.36 -7.41
CA ILE A 18 -2.70 1.99 -7.71
C ILE A 18 -3.88 2.06 -8.67
N ARG A 19 -3.83 1.29 -9.76
CA ARG A 19 -4.97 1.08 -10.66
C ARG A 19 -5.18 -0.41 -10.88
N CYS A 20 -6.42 -0.83 -10.83
CA CYS A 20 -6.86 -2.21 -11.00
C CYS A 20 -7.99 -2.23 -12.04
N SER A 21 -8.12 -3.34 -12.78
CA SER A 21 -9.24 -3.54 -13.71
C SER A 21 -10.60 -3.63 -13.01
N GLU A 22 -10.61 -4.08 -11.75
CA GLU A 22 -11.81 -4.24 -10.92
C GLU A 22 -11.63 -3.58 -9.55
N LYS A 23 -12.75 -3.46 -8.82
CA LYS A 23 -12.74 -2.95 -7.44
C LYS A 23 -12.05 -3.95 -6.52
N CYS A 24 -11.20 -3.44 -5.64
CA CYS A 24 -10.40 -4.24 -4.73
C CYS A 24 -10.22 -3.53 -3.38
N HIS A 25 -9.64 -4.25 -2.42
CA HIS A 25 -9.15 -3.68 -1.18
C HIS A 25 -7.64 -3.48 -1.29
N ILE A 26 -7.18 -2.27 -1.07
CA ILE A 26 -5.78 -1.89 -1.15
C ILE A 26 -5.30 -1.55 0.25
N HIS A 27 -4.25 -2.20 0.71
CA HIS A 27 -3.61 -1.95 1.98
C HIS A 27 -2.17 -1.52 1.76
N LEU A 28 -1.77 -0.41 2.36
CA LEU A 28 -0.37 0.01 2.46
C LEU A 28 0.08 -0.15 3.91
N MET A 29 1.14 -0.91 4.13
CA MET A 29 1.67 -1.20 5.46
C MET A 29 3.14 -0.80 5.51
N CYS A 30 3.54 -0.02 6.50
CA CYS A 30 4.94 0.31 6.69
C CYS A 30 5.68 -0.79 7.46
N GLU A 31 6.80 -1.25 6.90
CA GLU A 31 7.84 -2.03 7.59
C GLU A 31 8.74 -1.05 8.36
N ASN A 32 8.22 -0.39 9.38
CA ASN A 32 9.10 0.35 10.27
C ASN A 32 9.84 -0.63 11.19
N ASP A 33 11.17 -0.53 11.19
CA ASP A 33 12.04 -1.21 12.14
C ASP A 33 11.65 -0.83 13.58
N THR A 34 11.87 -1.80 14.45
CA THR A 34 11.63 -1.88 15.90
C THR A 34 12.14 -0.71 16.77
N GLU A 35 12.67 0.38 16.21
CA GLU A 35 13.12 1.56 16.95
C GLU A 35 11.98 2.54 17.33
N GLN A 36 10.78 2.41 16.75
CA GLN A 36 9.57 3.11 17.24
C GLN A 36 8.83 2.28 18.30
N GLN A 37 9.57 1.79 19.28
CA GLN A 37 9.19 0.87 20.37
C GLN A 37 8.12 1.40 21.34
N ASN A 38 7.38 2.47 21.02
CA ASN A 38 6.35 3.03 21.90
C ASN A 38 4.97 3.21 21.28
N ARG A 39 4.72 2.70 20.06
CA ARG A 39 3.38 2.69 19.46
C ARG A 39 3.11 1.34 18.78
N HIS A 40 2.61 0.42 19.60
CA HIS A 40 1.90 -0.81 19.25
C HIS A 40 2.73 -1.91 18.57
N SER A 41 2.79 -3.07 19.25
CA SER A 41 3.34 -4.34 18.77
C SER A 41 2.46 -4.99 17.67
N GLY A 42 2.22 -4.27 16.59
CA GLY A 42 1.51 -4.72 15.39
C GLY A 42 2.18 -4.14 14.16
N PHE A 43 1.82 -4.64 12.98
CA PHE A 43 2.21 -4.04 11.69
C PHE A 43 2.15 -2.50 11.80
N GLY A 44 3.18 -1.78 11.33
CA GLY A 44 3.21 -0.31 11.34
C GLY A 44 1.99 0.30 10.63
N ASP A 45 1.88 1.64 10.58
CA ASP A 45 0.68 2.32 10.07
C ASP A 45 0.10 1.64 8.82
N VAL A 46 -1.19 1.28 8.92
CA VAL A 46 -1.93 0.61 7.83
C VAL A 46 -2.89 1.61 7.22
N LEU A 47 -2.62 2.00 5.98
CA LEU A 47 -3.54 2.80 5.17
C LEU A 47 -4.38 1.84 4.33
N THR A 48 -5.70 1.94 4.43
CA THR A 48 -6.61 1.05 3.70
C THR A 48 -7.56 1.85 2.82
N VAL A 49 -7.67 1.43 1.57
CA VAL A 49 -8.66 1.90 0.59
C VAL A 49 -9.55 0.71 0.24
N LYS A 50 -10.88 0.86 0.36
CA LYS A 50 -11.83 -0.22 0.13
C LYS A 50 -12.71 0.06 -1.07
N ASP A 51 -13.07 -0.99 -1.79
CA ASP A 51 -14.02 -0.99 -2.92
C ASP A 51 -13.66 0.05 -4.00
N GLN A 52 -12.36 0.20 -4.29
CA GLN A 52 -11.86 1.09 -5.32
C GLN A 52 -11.04 0.34 -6.35
N ASN A 53 -11.13 0.77 -7.60
CA ASN A 53 -10.29 0.30 -8.71
C ASN A 53 -9.13 1.28 -9.00
N THR A 54 -9.11 2.45 -8.37
CA THR A 54 -8.01 3.40 -8.44
C THR A 54 -7.83 4.07 -7.09
N ALA A 55 -6.60 4.13 -6.59
CA ALA A 55 -6.25 4.77 -5.33
C ALA A 55 -5.03 5.68 -5.50
N TYR A 56 -5.07 6.84 -4.83
CA TYR A 56 -3.96 7.76 -4.69
C TYR A 56 -3.67 7.86 -3.20
N VAL A 57 -2.54 7.32 -2.76
CA VAL A 57 -2.20 7.21 -1.34
C VAL A 57 -0.92 7.99 -1.09
N GLY A 58 -1.04 9.12 -0.38
CA GLY A 58 0.10 9.90 0.08
C GLY A 58 0.87 9.17 1.17
N ILE A 59 2.19 9.13 1.05
CA ILE A 59 3.09 8.48 1.99
C ILE A 59 3.39 9.45 3.14
N PRO A 60 3.05 9.10 4.40
CA PRO A 60 3.16 10.03 5.52
C PRO A 60 4.61 10.27 5.94
N TYR A 61 5.50 9.29 5.75
CA TYR A 61 6.90 9.36 6.14
C TYR A 61 7.75 8.36 5.36
N LYS A 62 9.06 8.60 5.38
CA LYS A 62 10.04 7.72 4.74
C LYS A 62 10.01 6.34 5.38
N GLY A 63 9.96 5.30 4.57
CA GLY A 63 10.00 3.93 5.04
C GLY A 63 9.89 2.92 3.90
N ILE A 64 9.88 1.65 4.27
CA ILE A 64 9.58 0.57 3.33
C ILE A 64 8.09 0.27 3.46
N TRP A 65 7.36 0.37 2.36
CA TRP A 65 5.91 0.20 2.33
C TRP A 65 5.54 -1.04 1.50
N ASN A 66 4.78 -1.95 2.10
CA ASN A 66 4.13 -3.03 1.38
C ASN A 66 2.78 -2.57 0.87
N VAL A 67 2.57 -2.63 -0.44
CA VAL A 67 1.27 -2.52 -1.08
C VAL A 67 0.70 -3.92 -1.24
N LEU A 68 -0.45 -4.17 -0.64
CA LEU A 68 -1.23 -5.40 -0.77
C LEU A 68 -2.54 -5.07 -1.47
N ILE A 69 -2.83 -5.76 -2.57
CA ILE A 69 -4.11 -5.68 -3.27
C ILE A 69 -4.83 -7.01 -3.08
N ASP A 70 -5.96 -6.94 -2.40
CA ASP A 70 -6.87 -8.05 -2.16
C ASP A 70 -8.08 -7.92 -3.09
N SER A 71 -8.24 -8.90 -3.99
CA SER A 71 -9.32 -8.97 -4.96
C SER A 71 -9.96 -10.34 -4.96
N GLN A 72 -11.25 -10.38 -5.31
CA GLN A 72 -11.99 -11.63 -5.51
C GLN A 72 -11.82 -12.17 -6.94
N CYS A 73 -11.11 -11.46 -7.82
CA CYS A 73 -10.91 -11.82 -9.22
C CYS A 73 -9.56 -12.51 -9.43
N ASP A 74 -9.57 -13.75 -9.95
CA ASP A 74 -8.39 -14.58 -10.18
C ASP A 74 -7.40 -14.02 -11.23
N SER A 75 -7.87 -13.13 -12.12
CA SER A 75 -7.10 -12.54 -13.21
C SER A 75 -7.07 -11.00 -13.15
N LEU A 76 -6.78 -10.46 -11.96
CA LEU A 76 -6.72 -9.01 -11.74
C LEU A 76 -5.54 -8.35 -12.49
N GLU A 77 -5.86 -7.56 -13.52
CA GLU A 77 -4.89 -6.62 -14.10
C GLU A 77 -4.70 -5.44 -13.16
N HIS A 78 -3.44 -5.11 -12.89
CA HIS A 78 -3.09 -4.06 -11.94
C HIS A 78 -1.83 -3.31 -12.39
N SER A 79 -1.70 -2.09 -11.89
CA SER A 79 -0.48 -1.29 -11.99
C SER A 79 -0.25 -0.54 -10.68
N ILE A 80 1.01 -0.50 -10.26
CA ILE A 80 1.46 0.23 -9.07
C ILE A 80 2.56 1.17 -9.52
N THR A 81 2.33 2.46 -9.35
CA THR A 81 3.28 3.52 -9.69
C THR A 81 3.43 4.46 -8.51
N TYR A 82 4.50 5.23 -8.47
CA TYR A 82 4.67 6.27 -7.46
C TYR A 82 5.08 7.57 -8.14
N LEU A 83 4.63 8.67 -7.55
CA LEU A 83 4.97 10.03 -7.93
C LEU A 83 5.82 10.61 -6.80
N PRO A 84 7.05 11.03 -7.07
CA PRO A 84 7.86 11.71 -6.05
C PRO A 84 7.23 13.06 -5.68
N ALA A 85 7.45 13.50 -4.44
CA ALA A 85 7.07 14.82 -3.97
C ALA A 85 7.81 15.97 -4.67
#